data_AF-A0A3B9SXC8-F1
#
_entry.id   AF-A0A3B9SXC8-F1
#
_cell.length_a   1.000
_cell.length_b   1.000
_cell.length_c   1.000
_cell.angle_alpha   90.00
_cell.angle_beta   90.00
_cell.angle_gamma   90.00
#
_symmetry.space_group_name_H-M   'P 1'
#
loop_
_entity.id
_entity.type
_entity.pdbx_description
1 polymer ?
#
loop_
_entity_poly.entity_id
_entity_poly.type
_entity_poly.pdbx_seq_one_letter_code
_entity_poly.pdbx_strand_id
1 'polypeptide(L)'
;MTIPLTVTAPFRIRRLSSLREQAVCPERNLSSRKTNASVHAYSKEIAAYFRMKGECCILKHLKKNGLEVCFAIIVLLTAAAVIAHPKAPPEEQILLETEDARQQWLHLRGWQVSEPECTSVVIPDQWQTVQGENWLRLQHAQGFSPERYAGQQAEKYIYQIDSDTACAYRAELWLCSNILIGAEVYDAKTQIMQSV
;
A
#
# COMPACT_ATOMS: atom_id res chain seq x y z
N MET A 1 -4.22 11.67 -56.27
CA MET A 1 -4.56 12.61 -55.19
C MET A 1 -3.78 12.17 -53.97
N THR A 2 -2.77 12.95 -53.64
CA THR A 2 -1.73 12.61 -52.65
C THR A 2 -1.80 13.68 -51.58
N ILE A 3 -2.09 13.30 -50.33
CA ILE A 3 -1.98 14.18 -49.17
C ILE A 3 -0.90 13.55 -48.28
N PRO A 4 0.23 14.24 -48.03
CA PRO A 4 1.26 13.76 -47.12
C PRO A 4 0.95 14.26 -45.71
N LEU A 5 0.99 13.36 -44.72
CA LEU A 5 1.14 13.76 -43.32
C LEU A 5 2.49 13.27 -42.83
N THR A 6 3.44 14.19 -42.91
CA THR A 6 4.70 14.19 -42.19
C THR A 6 4.39 14.40 -40.71
N VAL A 7 4.70 13.43 -39.85
CA VAL A 7 4.85 13.68 -38.42
C VAL A 7 6.25 13.27 -37.99
N THR A 8 6.93 14.31 -37.54
CA THR A 8 8.30 14.43 -37.05
C THR A 8 8.53 13.78 -35.69
N ALA A 9 9.79 13.36 -35.51
CA ALA A 9 10.57 13.19 -34.28
C ALA A 9 10.50 11.83 -33.53
N PRO A 10 11.62 11.09 -33.45
CA PRO A 10 11.76 9.99 -32.50
C PRO A 10 12.01 10.56 -31.09
N PHE A 11 11.15 10.20 -30.15
CA PHE A 11 11.39 10.44 -28.72
C PHE A 11 12.58 9.59 -28.26
N ARG A 12 13.75 10.23 -28.20
CA ARG A 12 15.01 9.65 -27.72
C ARG A 12 14.97 9.67 -26.18
N ILE A 13 14.54 8.60 -25.55
CA ILE A 13 14.64 8.44 -24.10
C ILE A 13 16.13 8.36 -23.74
N ARG A 14 16.69 9.46 -23.24
CA ARG A 14 18.00 9.47 -22.57
C ARG A 14 17.85 8.70 -21.25
N ARG A 15 18.57 7.59 -21.15
CA ARG A 15 18.88 6.90 -19.90
C ARG A 15 19.64 7.88 -18.98
N LEU A 16 18.97 8.44 -17.98
CA LEU A 16 19.62 9.17 -16.89
C LEU A 16 19.98 8.16 -15.79
N SER A 17 21.11 7.49 -15.98
CA SER A 17 21.89 6.97 -14.85
C SER A 17 22.60 8.15 -14.17
N SER A 18 22.72 8.10 -12.85
CA SER A 18 23.66 8.89 -12.03
C SER A 18 23.34 10.38 -11.81
N LEU A 19 22.59 10.66 -10.73
CA LEU A 19 22.84 11.82 -9.86
C LEU A 19 22.60 11.41 -8.40
N ARG A 20 23.57 10.68 -7.84
CA ARG A 20 23.80 10.55 -6.41
C ARG A 20 25.02 11.41 -6.10
N GLU A 21 24.85 12.72 -5.96
CA GLU A 21 25.90 13.53 -5.34
C GLU A 21 25.36 14.88 -4.79
N GLN A 22 25.49 15.01 -3.47
CA GLN A 22 25.80 16.24 -2.72
C GLN A 22 24.84 17.45 -2.79
N ALA A 23 24.06 17.61 -1.72
CA ALA A 23 23.68 18.93 -1.21
C ALA A 23 24.30 19.10 0.19
N VAL A 24 25.50 19.68 0.21
CA VAL A 24 26.13 20.30 1.38
C VAL A 24 25.53 21.70 1.52
N CYS A 25 25.02 22.06 2.70
CA CYS A 25 24.68 23.44 3.06
C CYS A 25 25.61 23.94 4.18
N PRO A 26 26.00 25.22 4.17
CA PRO A 26 27.22 25.72 4.79
C PRO A 26 27.11 26.01 6.29
N GLU A 27 28.21 25.75 7.00
CA GLU A 27 28.48 26.22 8.36
C GLU A 27 28.36 27.74 8.47
N ARG A 28 27.62 28.22 9.47
CA ARG A 28 27.69 29.60 9.93
C ARG A 28 28.17 29.62 11.38
N ASN A 29 29.47 29.83 11.54
CA ASN A 29 30.08 30.19 12.81
C ASN A 29 29.51 31.53 13.29
N LEU A 30 28.76 31.53 14.38
CA LEU A 30 28.54 32.73 15.21
C LEU A 30 29.19 32.52 16.57
N SER A 31 30.42 32.99 16.67
CA SER A 31 31.00 33.44 17.93
C SER A 31 30.08 34.48 18.56
N SER A 32 29.58 34.23 19.78
CA SER A 32 29.43 35.31 20.75
C SER A 32 29.32 34.78 22.17
N ARG A 33 30.41 34.99 22.92
CA ARG A 33 30.38 35.26 24.36
C ARG A 33 29.19 36.18 24.70
N LYS A 34 28.59 35.96 25.88
CA LYS A 34 27.39 36.60 26.50
C LYS A 34 26.19 35.65 26.34
N THR A 35 25.93 34.76 27.31
CA THR A 35 24.85 34.99 28.29
C THR A 35 24.92 34.04 29.50
N ASN A 36 26.11 33.70 30.02
CA ASN A 36 26.23 32.83 31.21
C ASN A 36 25.56 33.38 32.49
N ALA A 37 25.26 34.68 32.54
CA ALA A 37 24.50 35.29 33.64
C ALA A 37 22.99 34.99 33.59
N SER A 38 22.41 34.76 32.40
CA SER A 38 20.96 34.55 32.24
C SER A 38 20.53 33.12 32.55
N VAL A 39 21.40 32.14 32.27
CA VAL A 39 21.12 30.72 32.55
C VAL A 39 21.14 30.43 34.06
N HIS A 40 21.95 31.15 34.82
CA HIS A 40 22.00 31.04 36.29
C HIS A 40 20.84 31.74 37.02
N ALA A 41 20.20 32.74 36.39
CA ALA A 41 18.99 33.35 36.91
C ALA A 41 17.77 32.43 36.72
N TYR A 42 17.65 31.80 35.54
CA TYR A 42 16.59 30.83 35.26
C TYR A 42 16.67 29.56 36.13
N SER A 43 17.88 29.06 36.42
CA SER A 43 18.03 27.84 37.24
C SER A 43 17.64 28.06 38.70
N LYS A 44 17.84 29.26 39.24
CA LYS A 44 17.44 29.61 40.62
C LYS A 44 15.93 29.77 40.75
N GLU A 45 15.24 30.31 39.75
CA GLU A 45 13.79 30.40 39.74
C GLU A 45 13.11 29.03 39.58
N ILE A 46 13.66 28.14 38.73
CA ILE A 46 13.17 26.77 38.59
C ILE A 46 13.41 25.97 39.89
N ALA A 47 14.56 26.13 40.55
CA ALA A 47 14.83 25.49 41.83
C ALA A 47 13.92 26.01 42.97
N ALA A 48 13.55 27.29 42.95
CA ALA A 48 12.57 27.85 43.88
C ALA A 48 11.15 27.30 43.62
N TYR A 49 10.77 27.14 42.35
CA TYR A 49 9.51 26.50 41.96
C TYR A 49 9.43 25.02 42.40
N PHE A 50 10.56 24.29 42.32
CA PHE A 50 10.64 22.91 42.83
C PHE A 50 10.72 22.82 44.37
N ARG A 51 11.32 23.80 45.05
CA ARG A 51 11.41 23.83 46.53
C ARG A 51 10.09 24.23 47.20
N MET A 52 9.22 24.98 46.52
CA MET A 52 7.90 25.36 47.05
C MET A 52 6.81 24.30 46.87
N LYS A 53 6.99 23.34 45.95
CA LYS A 53 6.04 22.22 45.72
C LYS A 53 6.44 20.90 46.41
N GLY A 54 7.27 21.00 47.45
CA GLY A 54 7.64 19.89 48.34
C GLY A 54 6.47 19.25 49.10
N GLU A 55 5.26 19.82 49.02
CA GLU A 55 4.05 19.22 49.59
C GLU A 55 2.85 19.23 48.63
N CYS A 56 3.07 19.01 47.33
CA CYS A 56 1.94 18.70 46.44
C CYS A 56 1.42 17.28 46.75
N CYS A 57 0.22 17.19 47.30
CA CYS A 57 -0.53 15.95 47.58
C CYS A 57 -0.54 14.93 46.42
N ILE A 58 -0.30 15.38 45.18
CA ILE A 58 -0.19 14.55 43.97
C ILE A 58 1.00 13.57 44.04
N LEU A 59 2.16 13.96 44.58
CA LEU A 59 3.32 13.07 44.70
C LEU A 59 3.13 12.01 45.80
N LYS A 60 2.38 12.31 46.86
CA LYS A 60 2.03 11.32 47.90
C LYS A 60 1.02 10.29 47.36
N HIS A 61 0.12 10.69 46.46
CA HIS A 61 -0.85 9.77 45.84
C HIS A 61 -0.21 8.86 44.77
N LEU A 62 0.76 9.37 44.00
CA LEU A 62 1.54 8.58 43.04
C LEU A 62 2.41 7.52 43.73
N LYS A 63 2.86 7.72 44.97
CA LYS A 63 3.63 6.69 45.70
C LYS A 63 2.76 5.54 46.24
N LYS A 64 1.46 5.77 46.45
CA LYS A 64 0.52 4.76 46.99
C LYS A 64 -0.23 4.02 45.89
N ASN A 65 -0.58 4.70 44.79
CA ASN A 65 -1.37 4.16 43.68
C ASN A 65 -0.71 4.37 42.29
N GLY A 66 0.59 4.64 42.23
CA GLY A 66 1.29 5.00 40.98
C GLY A 66 1.22 3.92 39.89
N LEU A 67 1.12 2.65 40.29
CA LEU A 67 0.93 1.54 39.36
C LEU A 67 -0.40 1.63 38.61
N GLU A 68 -1.49 1.98 39.31
CA GLU A 68 -2.84 2.14 38.75
C GLU A 68 -2.88 3.32 37.76
N VAL A 69 -2.25 4.44 38.11
CA VAL A 69 -2.18 5.63 37.25
C VAL A 69 -1.37 5.36 35.99
N CYS A 70 -0.25 4.63 36.10
CA CYS A 70 0.52 4.21 34.93
C CYS A 70 -0.29 3.26 34.04
N PHE A 71 -1.04 2.32 34.62
CA PHE A 71 -1.87 1.39 33.86
C PHE A 71 -2.97 2.13 33.10
N ALA A 72 -3.64 3.10 33.74
CA ALA A 72 -4.65 3.93 33.10
C ALA A 72 -4.08 4.75 31.93
N ILE A 73 -2.87 5.31 32.07
CA ILE A 73 -2.19 6.05 31.01
C ILE A 73 -1.82 5.12 29.84
N ILE A 74 -1.30 3.92 30.13
CA ILE A 74 -0.96 2.93 29.10
C ILE A 74 -2.20 2.50 28.32
N VAL A 75 -3.31 2.21 29.01
CA VAL A 75 -4.59 1.87 28.37
C VAL A 75 -5.12 3.01 27.50
N LEU A 76 -4.98 4.26 27.93
CA LEU A 76 -5.36 5.43 27.14
C LEU A 76 -4.49 5.61 25.89
N LEU A 77 -3.18 5.40 26.03
CA LEU A 77 -2.23 5.50 24.91
C LEU A 77 -2.42 4.35 23.91
N THR A 78 -2.68 3.12 24.36
CA THR A 78 -2.97 2.00 23.45
C THR A 78 -4.32 2.17 22.76
N ALA A 79 -5.36 2.62 23.47
CA ALA A 79 -6.65 2.93 22.86
C ALA A 79 -6.52 4.06 21.81
N ALA A 80 -5.76 5.12 22.10
CA ALA A 80 -5.50 6.19 21.15
C ALA A 80 -4.71 5.70 19.92
N ALA A 81 -3.72 4.81 20.11
CA ALA A 81 -2.95 4.23 19.00
C ALA A 81 -3.81 3.33 18.10
N VAL A 82 -4.75 2.57 18.68
CA VAL A 82 -5.70 1.74 17.92
C VAL A 82 -6.67 2.59 17.10
N ILE A 83 -7.12 3.73 17.64
CA ILE A 83 -8.03 4.66 16.94
C ILE A 83 -7.28 5.47 15.88
N ALA A 84 -6.02 5.83 16.15
CA ALA A 84 -5.20 6.67 15.28
C ALA A 84 -4.48 5.90 14.18
N HIS A 85 -4.74 4.60 13.99
CA HIS A 85 -4.27 3.90 12.80
C HIS A 85 -4.80 4.65 11.58
N PRO A 86 -3.93 5.27 10.77
CA PRO A 86 -4.37 5.95 9.57
C PRO A 86 -5.06 4.91 8.71
N LYS A 87 -6.38 5.07 8.52
CA LYS A 87 -7.14 4.29 7.56
C LYS A 87 -6.40 4.48 6.24
N ALA A 88 -5.85 3.38 5.71
CA ALA A 88 -5.17 3.42 4.42
C ALA A 88 -6.08 4.16 3.43
N PRO A 89 -5.52 5.03 2.57
CA PRO A 89 -6.31 5.67 1.52
C PRO A 89 -7.17 4.61 0.83
N PRO A 90 -8.44 4.91 0.49
CA PRO A 90 -9.27 3.97 -0.22
C PRO A 90 -8.49 3.47 -1.44
N GLU A 91 -8.17 2.18 -1.43
CA GLU A 91 -7.51 1.53 -2.54
C GLU A 91 -8.40 1.72 -3.77
N GLU A 92 -7.84 2.24 -4.85
CA GLU A 92 -8.61 2.54 -6.05
C GLU A 92 -9.16 1.22 -6.62
N GLN A 93 -10.48 1.04 -6.48
CA GLN A 93 -11.15 -0.17 -6.91
C GLN A 93 -11.34 -0.15 -8.43
N ILE A 94 -10.92 -1.23 -9.08
CA ILE A 94 -11.12 -1.43 -10.51
C ILE A 94 -12.47 -2.10 -10.71
N LEU A 95 -13.47 -1.35 -11.21
CA LEU A 95 -14.81 -1.85 -11.48
C LEU A 95 -14.91 -2.36 -12.93
N LEU A 96 -15.29 -3.63 -13.12
CA LEU A 96 -15.40 -4.29 -14.43
C LEU A 96 -16.74 -5.02 -14.60
N GLU A 97 -17.84 -4.30 -14.43
CA GLU A 97 -19.21 -4.84 -14.46
C GLU A 97 -19.60 -5.47 -15.82
N THR A 98 -19.27 -4.80 -16.92
CA THR A 98 -19.63 -5.27 -18.27
C THR A 98 -18.54 -6.13 -18.88
N GLU A 99 -18.93 -7.02 -19.80
CA GLU A 99 -17.97 -7.81 -20.57
C GLU A 99 -17.02 -6.92 -21.38
N ASP A 100 -17.55 -5.89 -22.04
CA ASP A 100 -16.77 -4.92 -22.79
C ASP A 100 -15.71 -4.23 -21.90
N ALA A 101 -16.05 -3.87 -20.66
CA ALA A 101 -15.08 -3.31 -19.72
C ALA A 101 -13.96 -4.30 -19.37
N ARG A 102 -14.29 -5.59 -19.17
CA ARG A 102 -13.30 -6.63 -18.90
C ARG A 102 -12.38 -6.87 -20.09
N GLN A 103 -12.94 -7.00 -21.30
CA GLN A 103 -12.18 -7.18 -22.53
C GLN A 103 -11.31 -5.96 -22.84
N GLN A 104 -11.84 -4.75 -22.66
CA GLN A 104 -11.07 -3.51 -22.82
C GLN A 104 -9.92 -3.42 -21.81
N TRP A 105 -10.14 -3.82 -20.56
CA TRP A 105 -9.11 -3.83 -19.52
C TRP A 105 -7.94 -4.76 -19.86
N LEU A 106 -8.24 -5.92 -20.45
CA LEU A 106 -7.26 -6.87 -20.98
C LEU A 106 -6.57 -6.33 -22.24
N HIS A 107 -7.32 -5.72 -23.15
CA HIS A 107 -6.82 -5.12 -24.38
C HIS A 107 -5.80 -4.01 -24.12
N LEU A 108 -6.08 -3.13 -23.16
CA LEU A 108 -5.15 -2.07 -22.74
C LEU A 108 -3.82 -2.61 -22.18
N ARG A 109 -3.79 -3.88 -21.75
CA ARG A 109 -2.59 -4.61 -21.30
C ARG A 109 -1.95 -5.46 -22.39
N GLY A 110 -2.46 -5.39 -23.62
CA GLY A 110 -1.91 -6.08 -24.79
C GLY A 110 -2.52 -7.45 -25.06
N TRP A 111 -3.58 -7.83 -24.36
CA TRP A 111 -4.24 -9.14 -24.53
C TRP A 111 -5.51 -8.99 -25.39
N GLN A 112 -5.54 -9.66 -26.53
CA GLN A 112 -6.78 -9.85 -27.31
C GLN A 112 -7.44 -11.14 -26.88
N VAL A 113 -8.75 -11.09 -26.65
CA VAL A 113 -9.50 -12.20 -26.05
C VAL A 113 -10.87 -12.41 -26.69
N SER A 114 -11.33 -13.66 -26.64
CA SER A 114 -12.69 -14.05 -27.02
C SER A 114 -13.71 -13.83 -25.89
N GLU A 115 -14.96 -14.27 -26.09
CA GLU A 115 -15.93 -14.37 -25.00
C GLU A 115 -15.43 -15.28 -23.86
N PRO A 116 -15.74 -14.97 -22.59
CA PRO A 116 -15.27 -15.73 -21.45
C PRO A 116 -16.17 -16.91 -21.07
N GLU A 117 -15.56 -17.90 -20.44
CA GLU A 117 -16.28 -18.85 -19.58
C GLU A 117 -16.41 -18.24 -18.18
N CYS A 118 -17.62 -18.23 -17.61
CA CYS A 118 -17.88 -17.69 -16.27
C CYS A 118 -18.21 -18.80 -15.27
N THR A 119 -17.60 -18.75 -14.09
CA THR A 119 -17.90 -19.66 -12.97
C THR A 119 -18.01 -18.88 -11.67
N SER A 120 -19.06 -19.13 -10.89
CA SER A 120 -19.16 -18.62 -9.51
C SER A 120 -18.35 -19.47 -8.54
N VAL A 121 -17.55 -18.82 -7.70
CA VAL A 121 -16.69 -19.44 -6.70
C VAL A 121 -16.83 -18.72 -5.36
N VAL A 122 -16.56 -19.42 -4.26
CA VAL A 122 -16.44 -18.79 -2.93
C VAL A 122 -14.96 -18.54 -2.68
N ILE A 123 -14.63 -17.31 -2.30
CA ILE A 123 -13.25 -16.95 -1.97
C ILE A 123 -12.86 -17.67 -0.67
N PRO A 124 -11.80 -18.49 -0.67
CA PRO A 124 -11.43 -19.27 0.48
C PRO A 124 -10.92 -18.37 1.61
N ASP A 125 -11.20 -18.76 2.86
CA ASP A 125 -10.67 -18.08 4.04
C ASP A 125 -9.14 -18.23 4.16
N GLN A 126 -8.60 -19.34 3.63
CA GLN A 126 -7.18 -19.65 3.67
C GLN A 126 -6.73 -20.34 2.37
N TRP A 127 -5.62 -19.87 1.80
CA TRP A 127 -5.02 -20.38 0.56
C TRP A 127 -3.94 -21.42 0.84
N GLN A 128 -4.27 -22.51 1.55
CA GLN A 128 -3.26 -23.46 2.09
C GLN A 128 -2.57 -24.37 1.04
N THR A 129 -3.04 -24.36 -0.21
CA THR A 129 -2.41 -25.15 -1.28
C THR A 129 -1.20 -24.38 -1.82
N VAL A 130 -0.15 -25.08 -2.24
CA VAL A 130 1.04 -24.44 -2.85
C VAL A 130 0.64 -23.56 -4.05
N GLN A 131 -0.34 -24.02 -4.83
CA GLN A 131 -0.90 -23.25 -5.95
C GLN A 131 -1.64 -22.00 -5.46
N GLY A 132 -2.47 -22.12 -4.42
CA GLY A 132 -3.17 -20.99 -3.81
C GLY A 132 -2.23 -19.96 -3.21
N GLU A 133 -1.18 -20.39 -2.50
CA GLU A 133 -0.16 -19.50 -1.96
C GLU A 133 0.61 -18.78 -3.07
N ASN A 134 0.96 -19.49 -4.15
CA ASN A 134 1.64 -18.90 -5.31
C ASN A 134 0.74 -17.88 -6.02
N TRP A 135 -0.53 -18.20 -6.18
CA TRP A 135 -1.53 -17.29 -6.74
C TRP A 135 -1.68 -16.05 -5.88
N LEU A 136 -1.88 -16.20 -4.56
CA LEU A 136 -2.04 -15.08 -3.64
C LEU A 136 -0.81 -14.16 -3.66
N ARG A 137 0.40 -14.73 -3.71
CA ARG A 137 1.65 -13.97 -3.84
C ARG A 137 1.70 -13.18 -5.15
N LEU A 138 1.26 -13.76 -6.26
CA LEU A 138 1.17 -13.08 -7.55
C LEU A 138 0.16 -11.92 -7.49
N GLN A 139 -0.99 -12.13 -6.86
CA GLN A 139 -2.02 -11.09 -6.71
C GLN A 139 -1.53 -9.94 -5.84
N HIS A 140 -0.85 -10.23 -4.73
CA HIS A 140 -0.23 -9.21 -3.87
C HIS A 140 0.83 -8.38 -4.61
N ALA A 141 1.63 -9.02 -5.47
CA ALA A 141 2.62 -8.31 -6.28
C ALA A 141 1.98 -7.35 -7.30
N GLN A 142 0.75 -7.61 -7.72
CA GLN A 142 -0.06 -6.75 -8.59
C GLN A 142 -0.83 -5.67 -7.82
N GLY A 143 -0.74 -5.66 -6.49
CA GLY A 143 -1.48 -4.73 -5.64
C GLY A 143 -2.91 -5.16 -5.32
N PHE A 144 -3.28 -6.42 -5.57
CA PHE A 144 -4.57 -6.95 -5.13
C PHE A 144 -4.47 -7.52 -3.71
N SER A 145 -5.60 -7.57 -2.99
CA SER A 145 -5.72 -8.24 -1.68
C SER A 145 -6.98 -9.12 -1.63
N PRO A 146 -7.00 -10.27 -2.35
CA PRO A 146 -8.17 -11.16 -2.42
C PRO A 146 -8.69 -11.60 -1.05
N GLU A 147 -7.81 -11.73 -0.06
CA GLU A 147 -8.13 -12.16 1.31
C GLU A 147 -9.12 -11.22 2.03
N ARG A 148 -9.24 -9.96 1.61
CA ARG A 148 -10.23 -9.03 2.17
C ARG A 148 -11.67 -9.41 1.82
N TYR A 149 -11.83 -10.29 0.84
CA TYR A 149 -13.11 -10.78 0.34
C TYR A 149 -13.36 -12.24 0.72
N ALA A 150 -12.58 -12.80 1.65
CA ALA A 150 -12.76 -14.15 2.18
C ALA A 150 -14.23 -14.43 2.58
N GLY A 151 -14.72 -15.62 2.18
CA GLY A 151 -16.10 -16.06 2.42
C GLY A 151 -17.15 -15.43 1.52
N GLN A 152 -16.80 -14.44 0.69
CA GLN A 152 -17.72 -13.82 -0.28
C GLN A 152 -17.78 -14.63 -1.58
N GLN A 153 -18.88 -14.48 -2.30
CA GLN A 153 -19.05 -15.04 -3.65
C GLN A 153 -18.36 -14.14 -4.67
N ALA A 154 -17.54 -14.75 -5.52
CA ALA A 154 -16.87 -14.12 -6.63
C ALA A 154 -17.22 -14.81 -7.95
N GLU A 155 -17.04 -14.07 -9.04
CA GLU A 155 -17.15 -14.55 -10.40
C GLU A 155 -15.76 -14.65 -11.01
N LYS A 156 -15.48 -15.82 -11.58
CA LYS A 156 -14.23 -16.15 -12.24
C LYS A 156 -14.49 -16.19 -13.73
N TYR A 157 -13.89 -15.25 -14.46
CA TYR A 157 -14.01 -15.13 -15.91
C TYR A 157 -12.73 -15.63 -16.56
N ILE A 158 -12.83 -16.67 -17.37
CA ILE A 158 -11.70 -17.27 -18.09
C ILE A 158 -11.85 -16.97 -19.57
N TYR A 159 -10.93 -16.16 -20.08
CA TYR A 159 -10.87 -15.75 -21.48
C TYR A 159 -9.89 -16.61 -22.25
N GLN A 160 -10.22 -16.96 -23.49
CA GLN A 160 -9.23 -17.46 -24.43
C GLN A 160 -8.45 -16.28 -24.99
N ILE A 161 -7.11 -16.35 -24.96
CA ILE A 161 -6.26 -15.34 -25.60
C ILE A 161 -6.04 -15.73 -27.05
N ASP A 162 -6.29 -14.78 -27.95
CA ASP A 162 -5.98 -14.92 -29.36
C ASP A 162 -4.46 -14.82 -29.54
N SER A 163 -3.85 -15.92 -29.98
CA SER A 163 -2.42 -16.04 -30.15
C SER A 163 -2.11 -16.74 -31.46
N ASP A 164 -1.20 -16.14 -32.23
CA ASP A 164 -0.64 -16.74 -33.45
C ASP A 164 0.34 -17.91 -33.14
N THR A 165 0.65 -18.12 -31.85
CA THR A 165 1.54 -19.19 -31.38
C THR A 165 0.76 -20.45 -30.97
N ALA A 166 1.42 -21.62 -31.00
CA ALA A 166 0.84 -22.91 -30.58
C ALA A 166 0.59 -23.03 -29.04
N CYS A 167 0.85 -21.96 -28.30
CA CYS A 167 0.58 -21.87 -26.86
C CYS A 167 -0.89 -21.50 -26.63
N ALA A 168 -1.55 -22.24 -25.74
CA ALA A 168 -2.95 -22.01 -25.40
C ALA A 168 -3.01 -21.15 -24.13
N TYR A 169 -2.80 -19.85 -24.27
CA TYR A 169 -2.89 -18.93 -23.14
C TYR A 169 -4.35 -18.63 -22.75
N ARG A 170 -4.57 -18.46 -21.45
CA ARG A 170 -5.85 -18.04 -20.85
C ARG A 170 -5.61 -16.84 -19.96
N ALA A 171 -6.52 -15.86 -20.01
CA ALA A 171 -6.58 -14.80 -19.02
C ALA A 171 -7.71 -15.10 -18.03
N GLU A 172 -7.44 -14.95 -16.75
CA GLU A 172 -8.40 -15.20 -15.69
C GLU A 172 -8.58 -13.94 -14.84
N LEU A 173 -9.83 -13.50 -14.69
CA LEU A 173 -10.22 -12.37 -13.86
C LEU A 173 -11.15 -12.83 -12.75
N TRP A 174 -10.85 -12.42 -11.52
CA TRP A 174 -11.68 -12.67 -10.34
C TRP A 174 -12.37 -11.39 -9.92
N LEU A 175 -13.70 -11.39 -9.93
CA LEU A 175 -14.52 -10.24 -9.57
C LEU A 175 -15.36 -10.55 -8.33
N CYS A 176 -15.31 -9.68 -7.32
CA CYS A 176 -16.22 -9.71 -6.17
C CYS A 176 -17.10 -8.47 -6.22
N SER A 177 -18.41 -8.63 -6.42
CA SER A 177 -19.35 -7.51 -6.62
C SER A 177 -18.86 -6.52 -7.70
N ASN A 178 -18.48 -7.03 -8.86
CA ASN A 178 -17.91 -6.30 -10.01
C ASN A 178 -16.53 -5.65 -9.79
N ILE A 179 -15.96 -5.74 -8.59
CA ILE A 179 -14.61 -5.24 -8.29
C ILE A 179 -13.60 -6.31 -8.67
N LEU A 180 -12.60 -5.95 -9.48
CA LEU A 180 -11.48 -6.84 -9.79
C LEU A 180 -10.61 -7.05 -8.54
N ILE A 181 -10.57 -8.29 -8.06
CA ILE A 181 -9.83 -8.69 -6.86
C ILE A 181 -8.62 -9.57 -7.18
N GLY A 182 -8.47 -10.01 -8.43
CA GLY A 182 -7.34 -10.78 -8.89
C GLY A 182 -7.36 -10.96 -10.39
N ALA A 183 -6.19 -11.01 -11.00
CA ALA A 183 -6.01 -11.20 -12.42
C ALA A 183 -4.74 -12.00 -12.70
N GLU A 184 -4.77 -12.87 -13.69
CA GLU A 184 -3.59 -13.59 -14.18
C GLU A 184 -3.71 -14.02 -15.64
N VAL A 185 -2.57 -14.29 -16.27
CA VAL A 185 -2.48 -15.03 -17.52
C VAL A 185 -1.70 -16.30 -17.29
N TYR A 186 -2.17 -17.43 -17.82
CA TYR A 186 -1.45 -18.70 -17.71
C TYR A 186 -1.48 -19.48 -19.01
N ASP A 187 -0.44 -20.29 -19.20
CA ASP A 187 -0.43 -21.30 -20.26
C ASP A 187 -1.28 -22.50 -19.81
N ALA A 188 -2.34 -22.81 -20.55
CA ALA A 188 -3.25 -23.88 -20.22
C ALA A 188 -2.58 -25.26 -20.14
N LYS A 189 -1.45 -25.46 -20.84
CA LYS A 189 -0.71 -26.74 -20.83
C LYS A 189 0.21 -26.86 -19.61
N THR A 190 0.97 -25.81 -19.31
CA THR A 190 2.00 -25.84 -18.27
C THR A 190 1.52 -25.31 -16.91
N GLN A 191 0.38 -24.61 -16.88
CA GLN A 191 -0.20 -23.96 -15.69
C GLN A 191 0.76 -22.95 -15.03
N ILE A 192 1.69 -22.39 -15.81
CA ILE A 192 2.59 -21.34 -15.35
C ILE A 192 1.83 -20.01 -15.40
N MET A 193 1.66 -19.40 -14.21
CA MET A 193 0.98 -18.12 -14.02
C MET A 193 1.90 -16.93 -14.27
N GLN A 194 1.33 -15.84 -14.78
CA GLN A 194 1.99 -14.58 -15.08
C GLN A 194 1.07 -13.42 -14.69
N SER A 195 1.67 -12.29 -14.31
CA SER A 195 0.93 -11.05 -14.08
C SER A 195 0.31 -10.55 -15.39
N VAL A 196 -0.84 -9.88 -15.30
CA VAL A 196 -1.55 -9.37 -16.47
C VAL A 196 -1.03 -8.01 -16.94
#